data_AF-A0A6N7X1A0-F1
#
_entry.id   AF-A0A6N7X1A0-F1
#
_cell.length_a   1.000
_cell.length_b   1.000
_cell.length_c   1.000
_cell.angle_alpha   90.00
_cell.angle_beta   90.00
_cell.angle_gamma   90.00
#
_symmetry.space_group_name_H-M   'P 1'
#
loop_
_entity.id
_entity.type
_entity.pdbx_description
1 polymer ?
#
loop_
_entity_poly.entity_id
_entity_poly.type
_entity_poly.pdbx_seq_one_letter_code
_entity_poly.pdbx_strand_id
1 'polypeptide(L)'
;MKNKIVGSLVSVSILISMVSFFSISYSDEIESRETLNQSLDTSEVYKYEKQRDELLKENLTLYDIGKKYNILWDEAFNREDGLVSYFDKKYPNLSDVDKLKMQISLLEYLNRSKALIDFDGGFVDTVFKEAQLSNYLINNKKNGQVSKKENIKFLSENLNDLTKNVDFDKIDLLDIMSQIISSNFSD
;
A
#
# COMPACT_ATOMS: atom_id res chain seq x y z
N MET A 1 -22.42 18.50 77.88
CA MET A 1 -23.35 18.95 76.82
C MET A 1 -22.76 18.64 75.46
N LYS A 2 -23.47 17.81 74.68
CA LYS A 2 -23.57 17.71 73.21
C LYS A 2 -22.31 17.63 72.31
N ASN A 3 -22.15 16.44 71.72
CA ASN A 3 -21.87 16.08 70.31
C ASN A 3 -20.72 16.76 69.53
N LYS A 4 -19.77 15.94 69.04
CA LYS A 4 -19.67 15.50 67.63
C LYS A 4 -18.31 14.82 67.37
N ILE A 5 -18.25 13.49 67.49
CA ILE A 5 -17.24 12.67 66.82
C ILE A 5 -17.97 11.92 65.71
N VAL A 6 -18.25 12.59 64.60
CA VAL A 6 -18.58 11.92 63.33
C VAL A 6 -18.21 12.88 62.22
N GLY A 7 -17.18 12.55 61.43
CA GLY A 7 -16.88 13.30 60.22
C GLY A 7 -15.40 13.42 59.87
N SER A 8 -14.66 12.31 59.77
CA SER A 8 -13.38 12.34 59.04
C SER A 8 -12.83 10.97 58.60
N LEU A 9 -13.67 9.95 58.44
CA LEU A 9 -13.25 8.62 57.95
C LEU A 9 -14.06 8.11 56.75
N VAL A 10 -15.03 8.88 56.25
CA VAL A 10 -15.84 8.53 55.07
C VAL A 10 -15.36 9.24 53.79
N SER A 11 -14.64 10.36 53.91
CA SER A 11 -14.18 11.13 52.74
C SER A 11 -12.94 10.57 52.05
N VAL A 12 -12.03 9.91 52.78
CA VAL A 12 -10.79 9.33 52.20
C VAL A 12 -11.08 8.03 51.43
N SER A 13 -12.04 7.22 51.90
CA SER A 13 -12.45 5.98 51.23
C SER A 13 -13.16 6.22 49.90
N ILE A 14 -13.89 7.34 49.78
CA ILE A 14 -14.58 7.74 48.54
C ILE A 14 -13.58 8.28 47.51
N LEU A 15 -12.52 8.98 47.95
CA LEU A 15 -11.49 9.48 47.03
C LEU A 15 -10.62 8.34 46.48
N ILE A 16 -10.28 7.33 47.28
CA ILE A 16 -9.54 6.16 46.79
C ILE A 16 -10.41 5.33 45.83
N SER A 17 -11.70 5.11 46.13
CA SER A 17 -12.57 4.35 45.22
C SER A 17 -12.83 5.09 43.90
N MET A 18 -12.94 6.41 43.90
CA MET A 18 -13.05 7.20 42.66
C MET A 18 -11.77 7.13 41.82
N VAL A 19 -10.58 7.26 42.42
CA VAL A 19 -9.31 7.14 41.67
C VAL A 19 -9.15 5.74 41.07
N SER A 20 -9.53 4.69 41.80
CA SER A 20 -9.56 3.32 41.25
C SER A 20 -10.56 3.18 40.10
N PHE A 21 -11.75 3.76 40.23
CA PHE A 21 -12.79 3.70 39.19
C PHE A 21 -12.37 4.45 37.91
N PHE A 22 -11.74 5.62 38.05
CA PHE A 22 -11.20 6.36 36.91
C PHE A 22 -10.01 5.65 36.26
N SER A 23 -9.15 5.01 37.06
CA SER A 23 -7.99 4.26 36.54
C SER A 23 -8.43 2.99 35.79
N ILE A 24 -9.40 2.26 36.32
CA ILE A 24 -9.98 1.07 35.67
C ILE A 24 -10.75 1.48 34.41
N SER A 25 -11.62 2.48 34.49
CA SER A 25 -12.38 2.95 33.33
C SER A 25 -11.50 3.51 32.21
N TYR A 26 -10.38 4.17 32.55
CA TYR A 26 -9.41 4.66 31.57
C TYR A 26 -8.58 3.52 30.98
N SER A 27 -8.18 2.53 31.79
CA SER A 27 -7.48 1.33 31.32
C SER A 27 -8.35 0.50 30.37
N ASP A 28 -9.62 0.28 30.72
CA ASP A 28 -10.60 -0.43 29.88
C ASP A 28 -10.86 0.34 28.57
N GLU A 29 -10.87 1.67 28.60
CA GLU A 29 -11.01 2.50 27.40
C GLU A 29 -9.78 2.41 26.48
N ILE A 30 -8.57 2.34 27.03
CA ILE A 30 -7.34 2.13 26.24
C ILE A 30 -7.32 0.73 25.63
N GLU A 31 -7.57 -0.32 26.44
CA GLU A 31 -7.54 -1.72 25.98
C GLU A 31 -8.61 -1.98 24.92
N SER A 32 -9.81 -1.40 25.07
CA SER A 32 -10.87 -1.49 24.06
C SER A 32 -10.52 -0.73 22.78
N ARG A 33 -9.83 0.41 22.86
CA ARG A 33 -9.33 1.13 21.67
C ARG A 33 -8.21 0.38 20.96
N GLU A 34 -7.27 -0.21 21.70
CA GLU A 34 -6.20 -1.04 21.13
C GLU A 34 -6.78 -2.27 20.44
N THR A 35 -7.73 -2.96 21.08
CA THR A 35 -8.44 -4.12 20.50
C THR A 35 -9.25 -3.72 19.26
N LEU A 36 -9.95 -2.59 19.30
CA LEU A 36 -10.73 -2.08 18.17
C LEU A 36 -9.80 -1.73 17.00
N ASN A 37 -8.71 -1.01 17.25
CA ASN A 37 -7.73 -0.65 16.22
C ASN A 37 -7.09 -1.90 15.61
N GLN A 38 -6.70 -2.89 16.42
CA GLN A 38 -6.14 -4.15 15.92
C GLN A 38 -7.16 -4.93 15.07
N SER A 39 -8.44 -4.96 15.48
CA SER A 39 -9.50 -5.63 14.72
C SER A 39 -9.84 -4.93 13.39
N LEU A 40 -9.82 -3.58 13.38
CA LEU A 40 -10.02 -2.77 12.18
C LEU A 40 -8.84 -2.93 11.22
N ASP A 41 -7.61 -2.90 11.73
CA ASP A 41 -6.39 -3.09 10.95
C ASP A 41 -6.37 -4.51 10.33
N THR A 42 -6.71 -5.53 11.12
CA THR A 42 -6.83 -6.92 10.60
C THR A 42 -7.91 -7.04 9.51
N SER A 43 -9.04 -6.35 9.69
CA SER A 43 -10.12 -6.33 8.69
C SER A 43 -9.73 -5.57 7.42
N GLU A 44 -8.91 -4.52 7.53
CA GLU A 44 -8.45 -3.71 6.41
C GLU A 44 -7.34 -4.44 5.63
N VAL A 45 -6.36 -5.03 6.31
CA VAL A 45 -5.34 -5.88 5.71
C VAL A 45 -5.99 -7.00 4.90
N TYR A 46 -6.89 -7.78 5.50
CA TYR A 46 -7.57 -8.88 4.82
C TYR A 46 -8.33 -8.43 3.56
N LYS A 47 -8.95 -7.24 3.60
CA LYS A 47 -9.65 -6.68 2.44
C LYS A 47 -8.68 -6.41 1.28
N TYR A 48 -7.53 -5.78 1.55
CA TYR A 48 -6.55 -5.49 0.51
C TYR A 48 -5.81 -6.75 0.03
N GLU A 49 -5.53 -7.70 0.92
CA GLU A 49 -4.99 -9.01 0.53
C GLU A 49 -5.90 -9.70 -0.48
N LYS A 50 -7.20 -9.77 -0.19
CA LYS A 50 -8.19 -10.35 -1.09
C LYS A 50 -8.21 -9.63 -2.45
N GLN A 51 -8.17 -8.30 -2.45
CA GLN A 51 -8.15 -7.52 -3.69
C GLN A 51 -6.87 -7.78 -4.51
N ARG A 52 -5.70 -7.81 -3.87
CA ARG A 52 -4.43 -8.17 -4.50
C ARG A 52 -4.51 -9.57 -5.12
N ASP A 53 -5.01 -10.56 -4.39
CA ASP A 53 -5.09 -11.94 -4.84
C ASP A 53 -6.03 -12.10 -6.05
N GLU A 54 -7.16 -11.38 -6.04
CA GLU A 54 -8.10 -11.33 -7.17
C GLU A 54 -7.45 -10.70 -8.42
N LEU A 55 -6.70 -9.60 -8.25
CA LEU A 55 -6.00 -8.94 -9.35
C LEU A 55 -4.83 -9.79 -9.88
N LEU A 56 -4.08 -10.48 -9.01
CA LEU A 56 -3.03 -11.40 -9.42
C LEU A 56 -3.63 -12.58 -10.20
N LYS A 57 -4.74 -13.14 -9.72
CA LYS A 57 -5.47 -14.18 -10.44
C LYS A 57 -5.95 -13.70 -11.80
N GLU A 58 -6.52 -12.50 -11.89
CA GLU A 58 -6.89 -11.89 -13.18
C GLU A 58 -5.67 -11.78 -14.09
N ASN A 59 -4.54 -11.31 -13.57
CA ASN A 59 -3.31 -11.15 -14.34
C ASN A 59 -2.81 -12.49 -14.91
N LEU A 60 -2.72 -13.51 -14.05
CA LEU A 60 -2.22 -14.84 -14.41
C LEU A 60 -3.20 -15.61 -15.31
N THR A 61 -4.41 -15.10 -15.52
CA THR A 61 -5.41 -15.65 -16.45
C THR A 61 -5.60 -14.80 -17.71
N LEU A 62 -4.80 -13.73 -17.90
CA LEU A 62 -4.81 -12.93 -19.14
C LEU A 62 -4.53 -13.77 -20.39
N TYR A 63 -3.69 -14.79 -20.25
CA TYR A 63 -3.29 -15.72 -21.31
C TYR A 63 -3.34 -17.17 -20.79
N ASP A 64 -3.42 -18.14 -21.70
CA ASP A 64 -3.28 -19.56 -21.33
C ASP A 64 -1.80 -19.89 -21.07
N ILE A 65 -1.39 -19.71 -19.81
CA ILE A 65 -0.01 -19.95 -19.35
C ILE A 65 0.20 -21.37 -18.79
N GLY A 66 -0.83 -22.20 -18.79
CA GLY A 66 -0.79 -23.59 -18.33
C GLY A 66 -0.13 -23.76 -16.96
N LYS A 67 0.88 -24.64 -16.89
CA LYS A 67 1.58 -24.97 -15.64
C LYS A 67 2.30 -23.79 -14.99
N LYS A 68 2.58 -22.71 -15.75
CA LYS A 68 3.23 -21.51 -15.20
C LYS A 68 2.34 -20.75 -14.22
N TYR A 69 1.01 -20.96 -14.24
CA TYR A 69 0.10 -20.30 -13.29
C TYR A 69 0.52 -20.54 -11.83
N ASN A 70 0.70 -21.81 -11.44
CA ASN A 70 1.05 -22.13 -10.05
C ASN A 70 2.46 -21.67 -9.69
N ILE A 71 3.38 -21.65 -10.66
CA ILE A 71 4.76 -21.19 -10.46
C ILE A 71 4.74 -19.67 -10.19
N LEU A 72 4.13 -18.88 -11.06
CA LEU A 72 4.06 -17.43 -10.88
C LEU A 72 3.22 -17.03 -9.66
N TRP A 73 2.17 -17.80 -9.34
CA TRP A 73 1.44 -17.60 -8.09
C TRP A 73 2.35 -17.79 -6.88
N ASP A 74 3.08 -18.90 -6.81
CA ASP A 74 4.01 -19.17 -5.72
C ASP A 74 5.13 -18.12 -5.66
N GLU A 75 5.70 -17.77 -6.80
CA GLU A 75 6.77 -16.78 -6.89
C GLU A 75 6.33 -15.39 -6.39
N ALA A 76 5.09 -14.99 -6.64
CA ALA A 76 4.56 -13.71 -6.16
C ALA A 76 4.64 -13.56 -4.63
N PHE A 77 4.44 -14.66 -3.89
CA PHE A 77 4.39 -14.64 -2.43
C PHE A 77 5.67 -15.11 -1.76
N ASN A 78 6.41 -16.03 -2.40
CA ASN A 78 7.49 -16.77 -1.73
C ASN A 78 8.88 -16.53 -2.32
N ARG A 79 8.98 -15.93 -3.52
CA ARG A 79 10.28 -15.64 -4.14
C ARG A 79 10.89 -14.38 -3.55
N GLU A 80 12.22 -14.32 -3.55
CA GLU A 80 12.99 -13.24 -2.94
C GLU A 80 12.81 -11.87 -3.63
N ASP A 81 12.57 -11.89 -4.93
CA ASP A 81 12.22 -10.83 -5.87
C ASP A 81 10.73 -10.87 -6.28
N GLY A 82 9.94 -11.71 -5.59
CA GLY A 82 8.50 -11.80 -5.73
C GLY A 82 7.77 -10.51 -5.34
N LEU A 83 6.49 -10.43 -5.67
CA LEU A 83 5.64 -9.26 -5.42
C LEU A 83 5.71 -8.79 -3.96
N VAL A 84 5.47 -9.70 -3.01
CA VAL A 84 5.45 -9.36 -1.57
C VAL A 84 6.85 -8.94 -1.11
N SER A 85 7.85 -9.80 -1.32
CA SER A 85 9.24 -9.57 -0.91
C SER A 85 9.82 -8.27 -1.46
N TYR A 86 9.48 -7.89 -2.70
CA TYR A 86 9.93 -6.63 -3.31
C TYR A 86 9.47 -5.42 -2.47
N PHE A 87 8.17 -5.33 -2.14
CA PHE A 87 7.65 -4.19 -1.38
C PHE A 87 8.14 -4.21 0.08
N ASP A 88 8.28 -5.38 0.69
CA ASP A 88 8.81 -5.48 2.05
C ASP A 88 10.26 -5.00 2.15
N LYS A 89 11.09 -5.35 1.17
CA LYS A 89 12.50 -4.94 1.13
C LYS A 89 12.67 -3.47 0.78
N LYS A 90 11.91 -2.98 -0.20
CA LYS A 90 12.07 -1.60 -0.71
C LYS A 90 11.43 -0.58 0.23
N TYR A 91 10.37 -0.95 0.96
CA TYR A 91 9.63 -0.06 1.86
C TYR A 91 9.48 -0.65 3.27
N PRO A 92 10.59 -0.92 3.99
CA PRO A 92 10.54 -1.61 5.28
C PRO A 92 9.81 -0.81 6.37
N ASN A 93 9.68 0.50 6.19
CA ASN A 93 9.07 1.41 7.17
C ASN A 93 7.59 1.73 6.87
N LEU A 94 7.02 1.21 5.77
CA LEU A 94 5.60 1.38 5.48
C LEU A 94 4.75 0.34 6.22
N SER A 95 3.49 0.70 6.48
CA SER A 95 2.51 -0.24 7.02
C SER A 95 2.21 -1.34 6.00
N ASP A 96 1.74 -2.51 6.48
CA ASP A 96 1.35 -3.61 5.59
C ASP A 96 0.20 -3.20 4.65
N VAL A 97 -0.74 -2.39 5.14
CA VAL A 97 -1.82 -1.80 4.32
C VAL A 97 -1.26 -0.94 3.18
N ASP A 98 -0.26 -0.10 3.43
CA ASP A 98 0.30 0.76 2.39
C ASP A 98 1.10 -0.04 1.36
N LYS A 99 1.87 -1.04 1.80
CA LYS A 99 2.54 -1.98 0.88
C LYS A 99 1.53 -2.74 0.03
N LEU A 100 0.41 -3.20 0.61
CA LEU A 100 -0.67 -3.87 -0.13
C LEU A 100 -1.31 -2.94 -1.17
N LYS A 101 -1.55 -1.67 -0.84
CA LYS A 101 -2.04 -0.68 -1.83
C LYS A 101 -1.06 -0.52 -2.99
N MET A 102 0.24 -0.55 -2.73
CA MET A 102 1.26 -0.48 -3.79
C MET A 102 1.27 -1.73 -4.67
N GLN A 103 1.14 -2.93 -4.07
CA GLN A 103 0.98 -4.20 -4.79
C GLN A 103 -0.27 -4.18 -5.69
N ILE A 104 -1.39 -3.72 -5.15
CA ILE A 104 -2.65 -3.56 -5.90
C ILE A 104 -2.47 -2.60 -7.07
N SER A 105 -1.87 -1.43 -6.84
CA SER A 105 -1.63 -0.45 -7.89
C SER A 105 -0.78 -1.01 -9.04
N LEU A 106 0.21 -1.85 -8.72
CA LEU A 106 1.04 -2.53 -9.72
C LEU A 106 0.20 -3.50 -10.55
N LEU A 107 -0.60 -4.35 -9.89
CA LEU A 107 -1.42 -5.36 -10.56
C LEU A 107 -2.54 -4.72 -11.40
N GLU A 108 -3.16 -3.65 -10.92
CA GLU A 108 -4.14 -2.87 -11.69
C GLU A 108 -3.53 -2.28 -12.96
N TYR A 109 -2.29 -1.80 -12.88
CA TYR A 109 -1.56 -1.33 -14.05
C TYR A 109 -1.32 -2.46 -15.05
N LEU A 110 -0.80 -3.60 -14.60
CA LEU A 110 -0.56 -4.78 -15.44
C LEU A 110 -1.84 -5.29 -16.13
N ASN A 111 -2.95 -5.40 -15.41
CA ASN A 111 -4.23 -5.89 -15.95
C ASN A 111 -4.82 -4.93 -16.99
N ARG A 112 -4.64 -3.61 -16.78
CA ARG A 112 -5.05 -2.57 -17.72
C ARG A 112 -4.17 -2.53 -18.96
N SER A 113 -2.85 -2.71 -18.81
CA SER A 113 -1.89 -2.74 -19.92
C SER A 113 -1.84 -4.09 -20.65
N LYS A 114 -2.52 -5.11 -20.11
CA LYS A 114 -2.50 -6.50 -20.60
C LYS A 114 -1.10 -7.10 -20.59
N ALA A 115 -0.27 -6.69 -19.64
CA ALA A 115 1.04 -7.29 -19.40
C ALA A 115 0.93 -8.39 -18.34
N LEU A 116 1.51 -9.56 -18.63
CA LEU A 116 1.63 -10.65 -17.67
C LEU A 116 2.76 -10.32 -16.67
N ILE A 117 2.53 -10.56 -15.38
CA ILE A 117 3.55 -10.41 -14.35
C ILE A 117 4.68 -11.42 -14.55
N ASP A 118 5.90 -10.95 -14.33
CA ASP A 118 7.12 -11.74 -14.28
C ASP A 118 7.94 -11.28 -13.06
N PHE A 119 8.73 -12.17 -12.48
CA PHE A 119 9.60 -11.87 -11.35
C PHE A 119 11.09 -11.83 -11.74
N ASP A 120 11.40 -11.97 -13.02
CA ASP A 120 12.78 -11.93 -13.51
C ASP A 120 13.31 -10.51 -13.75
N GLY A 121 14.62 -10.33 -13.56
CA GLY A 121 15.40 -9.24 -14.19
C GLY A 121 14.97 -7.81 -13.85
N GLY A 122 14.41 -7.56 -12.66
CA GLY A 122 13.97 -6.22 -12.23
C GLY A 122 12.60 -5.80 -12.78
N PHE A 123 11.85 -6.73 -13.40
CA PHE A 123 10.53 -6.47 -13.96
C PHE A 123 9.60 -5.72 -13.01
N VAL A 124 9.50 -6.18 -11.75
CA VAL A 124 8.63 -5.57 -10.74
C VAL A 124 8.99 -4.10 -10.48
N ASP A 125 10.29 -3.76 -10.43
CA ASP A 125 10.74 -2.37 -10.23
C ASP A 125 10.31 -1.48 -11.40
N THR A 126 10.59 -1.91 -12.63
CA THR A 126 10.22 -1.17 -13.85
C THR A 126 8.71 -0.96 -13.94
N VAL A 127 7.93 -2.04 -13.79
CA VAL A 127 6.47 -1.98 -13.86
C VAL A 127 5.89 -1.15 -12.72
N PHE A 128 6.47 -1.20 -11.53
CA PHE A 128 6.00 -0.37 -10.43
C PHE A 128 6.19 1.11 -10.71
N LYS A 129 7.34 1.49 -11.27
CA LYS A 129 7.60 2.87 -11.68
C LYS A 129 6.62 3.31 -12.77
N GLU A 130 6.36 2.46 -13.77
CA GLU A 130 5.34 2.74 -14.78
C GLU A 130 3.92 2.86 -14.21
N ALA A 131 3.57 2.06 -13.21
CA ALA A 131 2.29 2.15 -12.52
C ALA A 131 2.12 3.50 -11.82
N GLN A 132 3.18 4.04 -11.21
CA GLN A 132 3.15 5.38 -10.61
C GLN A 132 2.98 6.49 -11.66
N LEU A 133 3.66 6.39 -12.81
CA LEU A 133 3.44 7.29 -13.95
C LEU A 133 2.00 7.22 -14.47
N SER A 134 1.45 6.00 -14.55
CA SER A 134 0.07 5.74 -14.96
C SER A 134 -0.94 6.38 -13.99
N ASN A 135 -0.72 6.26 -12.68
CA ASN A 135 -1.56 6.88 -11.66
C ASN A 135 -1.50 8.40 -11.71
N TYR A 136 -0.32 8.98 -11.90
CA TYR A 136 -0.17 10.42 -12.09
C TYR A 136 -0.96 10.92 -13.30
N LEU A 137 -0.92 10.19 -14.42
CA LEU A 137 -1.73 10.48 -15.61
C LEU A 137 -3.22 10.41 -15.30
N ILE A 138 -3.70 9.36 -14.62
CA ILE A 138 -5.11 9.17 -14.26
C ILE A 138 -5.60 10.30 -13.36
N ASN A 139 -4.82 10.66 -12.33
CA ASN A 139 -5.13 11.76 -11.41
C ASN A 139 -5.22 13.12 -12.14
N ASN A 140 -4.53 13.25 -13.27
CA ASN A 140 -4.57 14.40 -14.16
C ASN A 140 -5.54 14.24 -15.35
N LYS A 141 -6.55 13.37 -15.20
CA LYS A 141 -7.64 13.14 -16.18
C LYS A 141 -7.14 12.67 -17.55
N LYS A 142 -6.03 11.93 -17.58
CA LYS A 142 -5.54 11.20 -18.76
C LYS A 142 -5.91 9.72 -18.65
N ASN A 143 -5.76 8.98 -19.75
CA ASN A 143 -6.15 7.57 -19.83
C ASN A 143 -5.17 6.57 -19.17
N GLY A 144 -4.10 7.06 -18.54
CA GLY A 144 -3.10 6.23 -17.83
C GLY A 144 -2.15 5.43 -18.73
N GLN A 145 -2.28 5.47 -20.06
CA GLN A 145 -1.41 4.70 -20.96
C GLN A 145 -0.06 5.39 -21.15
N VAL A 146 0.96 4.94 -20.44
CA VAL A 146 2.27 5.59 -20.39
C VAL A 146 2.97 5.64 -21.76
N SER A 147 2.70 4.66 -22.63
CA SER A 147 3.29 4.57 -23.98
C SER A 147 2.71 5.53 -25.00
N LYS A 148 1.63 6.26 -24.70
CA LYS A 148 1.03 7.21 -25.65
C LYS A 148 1.85 8.50 -25.76
N LYS A 149 2.12 8.94 -26.99
CA LYS A 149 2.95 10.12 -27.28
C LYS A 149 2.49 11.38 -26.53
N GLU A 150 1.17 11.61 -26.50
CA GLU A 150 0.57 12.74 -25.79
C GLU A 150 0.72 12.65 -24.26
N ASN A 151 0.73 11.44 -23.71
CA ASN A 151 0.93 11.21 -22.28
C ASN A 151 2.41 11.37 -21.91
N ILE A 152 3.33 10.89 -22.74
CA ILE A 152 4.77 11.12 -22.56
C ILE A 152 5.07 12.62 -22.60
N LYS A 153 4.51 13.34 -23.59
CA LYS A 153 4.64 14.80 -23.65
C LYS A 153 4.12 15.46 -22.37
N PHE A 154 2.95 15.04 -21.87
CA PHE A 154 2.39 15.57 -20.63
C PHE A 154 3.30 15.29 -19.41
N LEU A 155 3.86 14.09 -19.29
CA LEU A 155 4.81 13.74 -18.23
C LEU A 155 6.07 14.61 -18.31
N SER A 156 6.63 14.81 -19.51
CA SER A 156 7.78 15.70 -19.76
C SER A 156 7.51 17.15 -19.35
N GLU A 157 6.32 17.67 -19.65
CA GLU A 157 5.94 19.05 -19.34
C GLU A 157 5.73 19.26 -17.82
N ASN A 158 5.50 18.18 -17.07
CA ASN A 158 5.18 18.23 -15.63
C ASN A 158 6.22 17.55 -14.73
N LEU A 159 7.46 17.33 -15.20
CA LEU A 159 8.53 16.61 -14.47
C LEU A 159 8.72 17.07 -13.01
N ASN A 160 8.72 18.37 -12.75
CA ASN A 160 8.96 18.91 -11.40
C ASN A 160 7.80 18.65 -10.43
N ASP A 161 6.58 18.48 -10.94
CA ASP A 161 5.43 18.10 -10.13
C ASP A 161 5.37 16.58 -9.98
N LEU A 162 5.60 15.86 -11.07
CA LEU A 162 5.66 14.40 -11.11
C LEU A 162 6.66 13.83 -10.08
N THR A 163 7.86 14.39 -9.99
CA THR A 163 8.90 13.99 -9.02
C THR A 163 8.50 14.11 -7.55
N LYS A 164 7.40 14.82 -7.22
CA LYS A 164 6.84 14.88 -5.86
C LYS A 164 5.83 13.78 -5.57
N ASN A 165 5.37 13.10 -6.61
CA ASN A 165 4.28 12.12 -6.58
C ASN A 165 4.75 10.69 -6.90
N VAL A 166 6.05 10.52 -7.19
CA VAL A 166 6.67 9.22 -7.46
C VAL A 166 7.82 8.98 -6.48
N ASP A 167 8.21 7.73 -6.30
CA ASP A 167 9.21 7.31 -5.33
C ASP A 167 10.62 7.07 -5.92
N PHE A 168 10.85 7.60 -7.11
CA PHE A 168 12.13 7.55 -7.81
C PHE A 168 12.56 8.97 -8.20
N ASP A 169 13.86 9.16 -8.34
CA ASP A 169 14.42 10.49 -8.54
C ASP A 169 14.23 10.99 -9.98
N LYS A 170 14.66 12.22 -10.22
CA LYS A 170 14.54 12.85 -11.55
C LYS A 170 15.40 12.13 -12.60
N ILE A 171 16.53 11.55 -12.22
CA ILE A 171 17.41 10.82 -13.15
C ILE A 171 16.72 9.53 -13.58
N ASP A 172 16.20 8.76 -12.62
CA ASP A 172 15.41 7.56 -12.87
C ASP A 172 14.20 7.86 -13.75
N LEU A 173 13.48 8.95 -13.46
CA LEU A 173 12.33 9.38 -14.25
C LEU A 173 12.71 9.66 -15.72
N LEU A 174 13.82 10.35 -15.95
CA LEU A 174 14.30 10.61 -17.30
C LEU A 174 14.73 9.33 -18.01
N ASP A 175 15.34 8.39 -17.29
CA ASP A 175 15.76 7.10 -17.83
C ASP A 175 14.54 6.27 -18.26
N ILE A 176 13.54 6.11 -17.39
CA ILE A 176 12.29 5.40 -17.69
C ILE A 176 11.58 6.04 -18.89
N MET A 177 11.49 7.37 -18.92
CA MET A 177 10.89 8.07 -20.05
C MET A 177 11.66 7.84 -21.35
N SER A 178 13.00 7.81 -21.29
CA SER A 178 13.83 7.48 -22.45
C SER A 178 13.58 6.06 -22.92
N GLN A 179 13.51 5.08 -22.00
CA GLN A 179 13.23 3.68 -22.33
C GLN A 179 11.84 3.51 -22.97
N ILE A 180 10.81 4.16 -22.42
CA ILE A 180 9.46 4.15 -23.00
C ILE A 180 9.49 4.76 -24.41
N ILE A 181 10.19 5.88 -24.60
CA ILE A 181 10.30 6.54 -25.90
C ILE A 181 10.99 5.61 -26.91
N SER A 182 12.14 5.04 -26.55
CA SER A 182 12.88 4.12 -27.41
C SER A 182 12.07 2.87 -27.74
N SER A 183 11.28 2.35 -26.81
CA SER A 183 10.51 1.12 -27.04
C SER A 183 9.29 1.33 -27.94
N ASN A 184 8.76 2.55 -28.03
CA ASN A 184 7.49 2.84 -28.72
C ASN A 184 7.64 3.76 -29.94
N PHE A 185 8.74 4.49 -30.07
CA PHE A 185 8.94 5.53 -31.08
C PHE A 185 10.33 5.51 -31.71
N SER A 186 11.10 4.43 -31.54
CA SER A 186 12.28 4.21 -32.38
C SER A 186 11.81 3.79 -33.78
N ASP A 187 11.97 4.70 -34.74
CA ASP A 187 11.89 4.39 -36.17
C ASP A 187 13.06 3.47 -36.60
#